data_AF-A0A531AEU4-F1
#
_entry.id   AF-A0A531AEU4-F1
#
_cell.length_a   1.000
_cell.length_b   1.000
_cell.length_c   1.000
_cell.angle_alpha   90.00
_cell.angle_beta   90.00
_cell.angle_gamma   90.00
#
_symmetry.space_group_name_H-M   'P 1'
#
loop_
_entity.id
_entity.type
_entity.pdbx_description
1 polymer ?
#
loop_
_entity_poly.entity_id
_entity_poly.type
_entity_poly.pdbx_seq_one_letter_code
_entity_poly.pdbx_strand_id
1 'polypeptide(L)'
;MMFRIQPAMLKIAAAAWLLGATGAMADTTLEFTQWWEPELPAGSLRAIMNDFEAANPGIKVTLVSGPYATTRDQISVGAATGTLSDVVGLDGAWVNNLNAQNALADMNPMMDA
;
A
#
# COMPACT_ATOMS: atom_id res chain seq x y z
N MET A 1 29.71 49.33 15.06
CA MET A 1 30.62 48.36 14.40
C MET A 1 29.73 47.36 13.68
N MET A 2 29.65 47.44 12.35
CA MET A 2 28.74 46.67 11.49
C MET A 2 29.27 45.25 11.32
N PHE A 3 28.56 44.24 11.84
CA PHE A 3 28.93 42.83 11.65
C PHE A 3 28.72 42.45 10.18
N ARG A 4 29.83 42.22 9.46
CA ARG A 4 29.82 41.78 8.06
C ARG A 4 29.76 40.25 8.03
N ILE A 5 28.58 39.72 7.75
CA ILE A 5 28.35 38.28 7.62
C ILE A 5 29.11 37.78 6.37
N GLN A 6 30.08 36.89 6.54
CA GLN A 6 30.92 36.40 5.44
C GLN A 6 30.14 35.43 4.54
N PRO A 7 30.33 35.47 3.20
CA PRO A 7 29.61 34.61 2.24
C PRO A 7 29.91 33.11 2.39
N ALA A 8 30.93 32.73 3.17
CA ALA A 8 31.25 31.34 3.48
C ALA A 8 30.23 30.69 4.45
N MET A 9 29.64 31.46 5.38
CA MET A 9 28.63 30.93 6.32
C MET A 9 27.31 30.56 5.62
N LEU A 10 26.96 31.23 4.51
CA LEU A 10 25.75 30.93 3.74
C LEU A 10 25.86 29.59 2.97
N LYS A 11 27.07 29.18 2.61
CA LYS A 11 27.32 27.92 1.90
C LYS A 11 27.26 26.69 2.81
N ILE A 12 27.64 26.84 4.08
CA ILE A 12 27.61 25.74 5.06
C ILE A 12 26.18 25.45 5.52
N ALA A 13 25.35 26.48 5.66
CA ALA A 13 23.92 26.31 5.98
C ALA A 13 23.17 25.53 4.88
N ALA A 14 23.46 25.77 3.60
CA ALA A 14 22.81 25.05 2.50
C ALA A 14 23.16 23.55 2.45
N ALA A 15 24.38 23.16 2.83
CA ALA A 15 24.78 21.75 2.87
C ALA A 15 24.13 20.98 4.03
N ALA A 16 23.88 21.64 5.17
CA ALA A 16 23.24 21.02 6.33
C ALA A 16 21.74 20.75 6.13
N TRP A 17 21.05 21.54 5.31
CA TRP A 17 19.64 21.29 4.96
C TRP A 17 19.46 20.14 3.94
N LEU A 18 20.49 19.83 3.15
CA LEU A 18 20.45 18.73 2.17
C LEU A 18 20.72 17.34 2.79
N LEU A 19 21.31 17.28 3.98
CA LEU A 19 21.67 16.02 4.66
C LEU A 19 20.59 15.53 5.64
N GLY A 20 19.56 16.33 5.92
CA GLY A 20 18.52 16.01 6.92
C GLY A 20 17.24 15.37 6.37
N ALA A 21 17.08 15.23 5.06
CA ALA A 21 15.79 14.88 4.45
C ALA A 21 15.65 13.42 3.97
N THR A 22 16.72 12.63 3.99
CA THR A 22 16.63 11.20 3.62
C THR A 22 16.44 10.34 4.87
N GLY A 23 15.26 10.44 5.48
CA GLY A 23 14.76 9.32 6.27
C GLY A 23 14.55 8.17 5.28
N ALA A 24 15.37 7.13 5.37
CA ALA A 24 15.12 5.90 4.63
C ALA A 24 13.82 5.29 5.19
N MET A 25 12.69 5.66 4.58
CA MET A 25 11.44 4.93 4.76
C MET A 25 11.71 3.52 4.23
N ALA A 26 11.60 2.50 5.08
CA ALA A 26 11.76 1.13 4.64
C ALA A 26 10.68 0.85 3.58
N ASP A 27 11.11 0.43 2.37
CA ASP A 27 10.17 0.11 1.30
C ASP A 27 9.19 -0.98 1.78
N THR A 28 7.91 -0.67 1.74
CA THR A 28 6.81 -1.56 2.11
C THR A 28 6.15 -2.06 0.83
N THR A 29 5.98 -3.38 0.70
CA THR A 29 5.25 -3.97 -0.43
C THR A 29 3.98 -4.60 0.09
N LEU A 30 2.84 -4.10 -0.39
CA LEU A 30 1.51 -4.65 -0.12
C LEU A 30 1.15 -5.64 -1.22
N GLU A 31 0.61 -6.79 -0.84
CA GLU A 31 -0.01 -7.71 -1.78
C GLU A 31 -1.52 -7.47 -1.84
N PHE A 32 -2.05 -7.37 -3.07
CA PHE A 32 -3.46 -7.18 -3.33
C PHE A 32 -4.00 -8.27 -4.26
N THR A 33 -4.82 -9.19 -3.73
CA THR A 33 -5.45 -10.28 -4.48
C THR A 33 -6.90 -9.95 -4.85
N GLN A 34 -7.25 -10.01 -6.13
CA GLN A 34 -8.62 -9.70 -6.62
C GLN A 34 -8.94 -10.40 -7.96
N TRP A 35 -10.14 -10.17 -8.53
CA TRP A 35 -10.60 -10.80 -9.78
C TRP A 35 -11.11 -9.84 -10.87
N TRP A 36 -11.14 -8.54 -10.59
CA TRP A 36 -11.67 -7.49 -11.47
C TRP A 36 -10.75 -7.14 -12.65
N GLU A 37 -9.43 -7.30 -12.52
CA GLU A 37 -8.51 -6.89 -13.60
C GLU A 37 -8.81 -7.57 -14.97
N PRO A 38 -9.15 -8.88 -15.05
CA PRO A 38 -9.60 -9.53 -16.27
C PRO A 38 -10.95 -9.02 -16.80
N GLU A 39 -11.77 -8.41 -15.94
CA GLU A 39 -13.11 -7.91 -16.27
C GLU A 39 -13.09 -6.43 -16.67
N LEU A 40 -12.00 -5.73 -16.39
CA LEU A 40 -11.80 -4.33 -16.69
C LEU A 40 -10.93 -4.15 -17.94
N PRO A 41 -10.96 -2.96 -18.58
CA PRO A 41 -10.00 -2.65 -19.63
C PRO A 41 -8.56 -2.81 -19.12
N ALA A 42 -7.72 -3.43 -19.93
CA ALA A 42 -6.34 -3.74 -19.57
C ALA A 42 -5.61 -2.50 -19.01
N GLY A 43 -4.95 -2.68 -17.86
CA GLY A 43 -4.20 -1.62 -17.19
C GLY A 43 -5.02 -0.67 -16.31
N SER A 44 -6.36 -0.76 -16.29
CA SER A 44 -7.20 0.11 -15.43
C SER A 44 -6.83 0.00 -13.96
N LEU A 45 -6.71 -1.24 -13.46
CA LEU A 45 -6.36 -1.46 -12.05
C LEU A 45 -4.90 -1.09 -11.74
N ARG A 46 -3.99 -1.32 -12.71
CA ARG A 46 -2.59 -0.89 -12.58
C ARG A 46 -2.47 0.63 -12.50
N ALA A 47 -3.27 1.39 -13.25
CA ALA A 47 -3.25 2.84 -13.18
C ALA A 47 -3.59 3.34 -11.76
N ILE A 48 -4.60 2.75 -11.11
CA ILE A 48 -4.98 3.08 -9.72
C ILE A 48 -3.81 2.81 -8.77
N MET A 49 -3.12 1.67 -8.92
CA MET A 49 -1.95 1.35 -8.09
C MET A 49 -0.80 2.35 -8.34
N ASN A 50 -0.56 2.74 -9.58
CA ASN A 50 0.48 3.71 -9.91
C ASN A 50 0.21 5.08 -9.25
N ASP A 51 -1.05 5.56 -9.30
CA ASP A 51 -1.44 6.80 -8.65
C ASP A 51 -1.26 6.71 -7.13
N PHE A 52 -1.61 5.57 -6.53
CA PHE A 52 -1.40 5.31 -5.10
C PHE A 52 0.09 5.29 -4.73
N GLU A 53 0.93 4.57 -5.47
CA GLU A 53 2.37 4.50 -5.23
C GLU A 53 3.06 5.87 -5.42
N ALA A 54 2.57 6.69 -6.37
CA ALA A 54 3.09 8.04 -6.57
C ALA A 54 2.74 8.98 -5.41
N ALA A 55 1.54 8.83 -4.85
CA ALA A 55 1.10 9.59 -3.67
C ALA A 55 1.77 9.11 -2.37
N ASN A 56 2.27 7.87 -2.33
CA ASN A 56 2.85 7.24 -1.15
C ASN A 56 4.27 6.71 -1.42
N PRO A 57 5.30 7.58 -1.44
CA PRO A 57 6.68 7.17 -1.65
C PRO A 57 7.12 6.13 -0.61
N GLY A 58 7.76 5.06 -1.09
CA GLY A 58 8.18 3.93 -0.25
C GLY A 58 7.14 2.84 -0.06
N ILE A 59 5.95 2.95 -0.70
CA ILE A 59 4.96 1.86 -0.74
C ILE A 59 4.84 1.34 -2.18
N LYS A 60 4.82 0.02 -2.33
CA LYS A 60 4.61 -0.72 -3.58
C LYS A 60 3.42 -1.66 -3.47
N VAL A 61 2.73 -1.89 -4.58
CA VAL A 61 1.59 -2.82 -4.63
C VAL A 61 1.79 -3.92 -5.67
N THR A 62 1.89 -5.15 -5.18
CA THR A 62 1.86 -6.37 -5.98
C THR A 62 0.42 -6.76 -6.23
N LEU A 63 -0.01 -6.70 -7.49
CA LEU A 63 -1.36 -7.07 -7.90
C LEU A 63 -1.39 -8.55 -8.29
N VAL A 64 -2.17 -9.33 -7.56
CA VAL A 64 -2.48 -10.72 -7.87
C VAL A 64 -3.91 -10.76 -8.42
N SER A 65 -4.05 -11.28 -9.64
CA SER A 65 -5.33 -11.32 -10.32
C SER A 65 -5.60 -12.68 -10.95
N GLY A 66 -6.84 -13.14 -10.84
CA GLY A 66 -7.28 -14.40 -11.44
C GLY A 66 -8.79 -14.45 -11.64
N PRO A 67 -9.30 -15.52 -12.27
CA PRO A 67 -10.75 -15.71 -12.40
C PRO A 67 -11.44 -15.75 -11.04
N TYR A 68 -12.65 -15.20 -10.93
CA TYR A 68 -13.44 -15.12 -9.69
C TYR A 68 -13.41 -16.41 -8.85
N ALA A 69 -13.68 -17.57 -9.47
CA ALA A 69 -13.73 -18.84 -8.75
C ALA A 69 -12.36 -19.24 -8.19
N THR A 70 -11.29 -19.03 -8.94
CA THR A 70 -9.91 -19.32 -8.49
C THR A 70 -9.52 -18.37 -7.36
N THR A 71 -9.82 -17.08 -7.50
CA THR A 71 -9.55 -16.08 -6.46
C THR A 71 -10.29 -16.39 -5.16
N ARG A 72 -11.58 -16.79 -5.24
CA ARG A 72 -12.35 -17.25 -4.07
C ARG A 72 -11.66 -18.41 -3.35
N ASP A 73 -11.24 -19.42 -4.11
CA ASP A 73 -10.63 -20.63 -3.53
C ASP A 73 -9.27 -20.28 -2.89
N GLN A 74 -8.48 -19.41 -3.53
CA GLN A 74 -7.23 -18.88 -2.98
C GLN A 74 -7.45 -18.10 -1.68
N ILE A 75 -8.43 -17.20 -1.62
CA ILE A 75 -8.76 -16.45 -0.40
C ILE A 75 -9.23 -17.40 0.70
N SER A 76 -10.05 -18.39 0.35
CA SER A 76 -10.56 -19.36 1.34
C SER A 76 -9.43 -20.20 1.94
N VAL A 77 -8.47 -20.66 1.12
CA VAL A 77 -7.27 -21.37 1.59
C VAL A 77 -6.34 -20.44 2.37
N GLY A 78 -6.13 -19.22 1.89
CA GLY A 78 -5.30 -18.21 2.56
C GLY A 78 -5.83 -17.90 3.96
N ALA A 79 -7.15 -17.75 4.10
CA ALA A 79 -7.80 -17.53 5.39
C ALA A 79 -7.57 -18.68 6.38
N ALA A 80 -7.76 -19.92 5.91
CA ALA A 80 -7.56 -21.11 6.74
C ALA A 80 -6.08 -21.34 7.15
N THR A 81 -5.13 -20.82 6.36
CA THR A 81 -3.68 -21.01 6.57
C THR A 81 -2.98 -19.80 7.18
N GLY A 82 -3.67 -18.67 7.33
CA GLY A 82 -3.06 -17.40 7.77
C GLY A 82 -2.10 -16.80 6.75
N THR A 83 -2.33 -17.04 5.46
CA THR A 83 -1.48 -16.57 4.34
C THR A 83 -2.23 -15.66 3.37
N LEU A 84 -3.29 -14.99 3.83
CA LEU A 84 -3.98 -13.98 3.03
C LEU A 84 -3.03 -12.84 2.65
N SER A 85 -3.23 -12.29 1.47
CA SER A 85 -2.66 -11.01 1.06
C SER A 85 -3.11 -9.91 2.02
N ASP A 86 -2.32 -8.83 2.11
CA ASP A 86 -2.63 -7.69 2.99
C ASP A 86 -3.99 -7.06 2.68
N VAL A 87 -4.33 -7.03 1.38
CA VAL A 87 -5.62 -6.56 0.88
C VAL A 87 -6.21 -7.64 -0.02
N VAL A 88 -7.51 -7.92 0.16
CA VAL A 88 -8.24 -8.87 -0.68
C VAL A 88 -9.51 -8.23 -1.23
N GLY A 89 -9.75 -8.42 -2.54
CA GLY A 89 -11.05 -8.17 -3.13
C GLY A 89 -12.05 -9.14 -2.54
N LEU A 90 -13.20 -8.64 -2.09
CA LEU A 90 -14.15 -9.41 -1.30
C LEU A 90 -15.55 -9.36 -1.92
N ASP A 91 -16.14 -10.52 -2.13
CA ASP A 91 -17.56 -10.66 -2.47
C ASP A 91 -18.40 -10.78 -1.19
N GLY A 92 -19.59 -10.18 -1.19
CA GLY A 92 -20.53 -10.23 -0.07
C GLY A 92 -20.88 -11.65 0.39
N ALA A 93 -20.86 -12.63 -0.52
CA ALA A 93 -21.12 -14.02 -0.22
C ALA A 93 -20.02 -14.69 0.64
N TRP A 94 -18.81 -14.13 0.67
CA TRP A 94 -17.66 -14.74 1.37
C TRP A 94 -17.44 -14.15 2.77
N VAL A 95 -17.92 -12.92 2.99
CA VAL A 95 -17.71 -12.11 4.22
C VAL A 95 -17.93 -12.93 5.49
N ASN A 96 -19.11 -13.55 5.61
CA ASN A 96 -19.50 -14.21 6.85
C ASN A 96 -18.59 -15.40 7.18
N ASN A 97 -18.15 -16.14 6.17
CA ASN A 97 -17.28 -17.29 6.36
C ASN A 97 -15.85 -16.86 6.75
N LEU A 98 -15.34 -15.79 6.14
CA LEU A 98 -14.02 -15.24 6.45
C LEU A 98 -13.99 -14.58 7.82
N ASN A 99 -15.06 -13.87 8.18
CA ASN A 99 -15.22 -13.29 9.52
C ASN A 99 -15.33 -14.37 10.60
N ALA A 100 -16.07 -15.45 10.36
CA ALA A 100 -16.15 -16.58 11.29
C ALA A 100 -14.79 -17.27 11.53
N GLN A 101 -13.85 -17.14 10.59
CA GLN A 101 -12.47 -17.61 10.72
C GLN A 101 -11.54 -16.59 11.39
N ASN A 102 -12.04 -15.41 11.77
CA ASN A 102 -11.25 -14.25 12.21
C ASN A 102 -10.15 -13.86 11.20
N ALA A 103 -10.43 -14.04 9.90
CA ALA A 103 -9.46 -13.79 8.84
C ALA A 103 -9.50 -12.33 8.32
N LEU A 104 -10.47 -11.53 8.76
CA LEU A 104 -10.63 -10.13 8.37
C LEU A 104 -10.28 -9.21 9.54
N ALA A 105 -9.52 -8.15 9.27
CA ALA A 105 -9.22 -7.12 10.26
C ALA A 105 -10.46 -6.28 10.58
N ASP A 106 -10.64 -5.91 11.85
CA ASP A 106 -11.71 -4.99 12.26
C ASP A 106 -11.43 -3.57 11.73
N MET A 107 -12.35 -3.03 10.93
CA MET A 107 -12.25 -1.69 10.35
C MET A 107 -12.91 -0.61 11.19
N ASN A 108 -13.65 -0.94 12.25
CA ASN A 108 -14.27 0.07 13.13
C ASN A 108 -13.26 1.14 13.61
N PRO A 109 -12.03 0.80 14.03
CA PRO A 109 -11.05 1.81 14.46
C PRO A 109 -10.66 2.82 13.38
N MET A 110 -10.87 2.51 12.10
CA MET A 110 -10.53 3.36 10.96
C MET A 110 -11.71 4.21 10.45
N MET A 111 -12.95 3.83 10.77
CA MET A 111 -14.15 4.54 10.29
C MET A 111 -14.55 5.73 11.16
N ASP A 112 -14.11 5.74 12.42
CA ASP A 112 -14.39 6.81 13.39
C ASP A 112 -13.30 7.89 13.44
N ALA A 113 -12.27 7.79 12.59
CA ALA A 113 -11.13 8.70 12.51
C ALA A 113 -11.33 9.79 11.44
#